data_AF-A0A975RGR4-F1
#
_entry.id   AF-A0A975RGR4-F1
#
_cell.length_a   1.000
_cell.length_b   1.000
_cell.length_c   1.000
_cell.angle_alpha   90.00
_cell.angle_beta   90.00
_cell.angle_gamma   90.00
#
_symmetry.space_group_name_H-M   'P 1'
#
loop_
_entity.id
_entity.type
_entity.pdbx_description
1 polymer ?
#
loop_
_entity_poly.entity_id
_entity_poly.type
_entity_poly.pdbx_seq_one_letter_code
_entity_poly.pdbx_strand_id
1 'polypeptide(L)'
;MTTLSPTVAEAYKLLRTQIYEHLDTAEFLALKDFWSEDDHEALRQLVPDLLQVIRAVWHRHEPNWTGTCRLCLREWPCATARLIHREVMDPENYFTRIHENEG
;
A
#
# COMPACT_ATOMS: atom_id res chain seq x y z
N MET A 1 -7.69 -7.05 -29.40
CA MET A 1 -7.33 -6.72 -28.00
C MET A 1 -6.47 -5.49 -28.03
N THR A 2 -6.87 -4.43 -27.34
CA THR A 2 -6.10 -3.18 -27.25
C THR A 2 -5.07 -3.31 -26.13
N THR A 3 -3.79 -3.14 -26.47
CA THR A 3 -2.69 -3.05 -25.53
C THR A 3 -2.71 -1.71 -24.80
N LEU A 4 -2.23 -1.70 -23.56
CA LEU A 4 -2.12 -0.48 -22.76
C LEU A 4 -1.21 0.54 -23.47
N SER A 5 -1.61 1.81 -23.49
CA SER A 5 -0.73 2.85 -24.06
C SER A 5 0.53 3.02 -23.19
N PRO A 6 1.68 3.40 -23.79
CA PRO A 6 2.92 3.60 -23.04
C PRO A 6 2.78 4.61 -21.89
N THR A 7 2.04 5.70 -22.12
CA THR A 7 1.78 6.72 -21.09
C THR A 7 1.00 6.17 -19.90
N VAL A 8 -0.02 5.36 -20.15
CA VAL A 8 -0.82 4.75 -19.07
C VAL A 8 0.01 3.69 -18.34
N ALA A 9 0.81 2.91 -19.05
CA ALA A 9 1.73 1.95 -18.45
C ALA A 9 2.74 2.62 -17.50
N GLU A 10 3.31 3.77 -17.90
CA GLU A 10 4.22 4.52 -17.05
C GLU A 10 3.51 5.13 -15.83
N ALA A 11 2.32 5.69 -16.01
CA ALA A 11 1.52 6.19 -14.89
C ALA A 11 1.20 5.08 -13.87
N TYR A 12 0.88 3.87 -14.34
CA TYR A 12 0.65 2.72 -13.46
C TYR A 12 1.91 2.27 -12.73
N LYS A 13 3.06 2.31 -13.40
CA LYS A 13 4.36 2.03 -12.79
C LYS A 13 4.68 3.05 -11.69
N LEU A 14 4.52 4.34 -11.96
CA LEU A 14 4.74 5.41 -10.97
C LEU A 14 3.88 5.22 -9.73
N LEU A 15 2.58 4.95 -9.90
CA LEU A 15 1.66 4.72 -8.79
C LEU A 15 2.07 3.50 -7.95
N ARG A 16 2.55 2.43 -8.59
CA ARG A 16 3.05 1.25 -7.87
C ARG A 16 4.33 1.56 -7.10
N THR A 17 5.27 2.25 -7.71
CA THR A 17 6.55 2.62 -7.09
C THR A 17 6.31 3.46 -5.83
N GLN A 18 5.43 4.45 -5.89
CA GLN A 18 5.11 5.32 -4.75
C GLN A 18 4.60 4.54 -3.53
N ILE A 19 3.75 3.53 -3.74
CA ILE A 19 3.24 2.70 -2.63
C ILE A 19 4.36 1.87 -2.01
N TYR A 20 5.22 1.24 -2.82
CA TYR A 20 6.35 0.48 -2.28
C TYR A 20 7.33 1.37 -1.52
N GLU A 21 7.66 2.56 -2.06
CA GLU A 21 8.53 3.53 -1.39
C GLU A 21 7.98 3.98 -0.02
N HIS A 22 6.66 4.18 0.08
CA HIS A 22 6.02 4.56 1.34
C HIS A 22 6.07 3.42 2.37
N LEU A 23 5.78 2.18 1.93
CA LEU A 23 5.86 1.00 2.80
C LEU A 23 7.30 0.72 3.27
N ASP A 24 8.29 0.88 2.40
CA ASP A 24 9.71 0.73 2.76
C ASP A 24 10.15 1.80 3.76
N THR A 25 9.66 3.03 3.61
CA THR A 25 9.90 4.11 4.57
C THR A 25 9.28 3.79 5.93
N ALA A 26 8.04 3.29 5.96
CA ALA A 26 7.38 2.89 7.20
C ALA A 26 8.13 1.76 7.92
N GLU A 27 8.58 0.75 7.19
CA GLU A 27 9.39 -0.35 7.73
C GLU A 27 10.70 0.17 8.32
N PHE A 28 11.40 1.03 7.59
CA PHE A 28 12.64 1.64 8.07
C PHE A 28 12.43 2.46 9.35
N LEU A 29 11.36 3.24 9.45
CA LEU A 29 11.03 4.03 10.63
C LEU A 29 10.66 3.16 11.84
N ALA A 30 9.96 2.04 11.62
CA ALA A 30 9.62 1.10 12.67
C ALA A 30 10.85 0.40 13.28
N LEU A 31 11.94 0.27 12.52
CA LEU A 31 13.17 -0.35 12.96
C LEU A 31 14.13 0.62 13.67
N LYS A 32 13.85 1.93 13.70
CA LYS A 32 14.73 2.92 14.35
C LYS A 32 14.61 2.93 15.88
N ASP A 33 15.72 3.24 16.55
CA ASP A 33 15.88 3.25 18.01
C ASP A 33 15.26 4.47 18.73
N PHE A 34 14.09 4.93 18.26
CA PHE A 34 13.37 6.06 18.88
C PHE A 34 12.26 5.63 19.84
N TRP A 35 11.96 4.32 19.91
CA TRP A 35 10.90 3.79 20.76
C TRP A 35 11.45 3.41 22.14
N SER A 36 10.57 3.24 23.13
CA SER A 36 10.99 2.65 24.41
C SER A 36 11.37 1.17 24.22
N GLU A 37 12.17 0.57 25.11
CA GLU A 37 12.55 -0.86 25.00
C GLU A 37 11.33 -1.78 24.97
N ASP A 38 10.27 -1.44 25.70
CA ASP A 38 9.02 -2.21 25.75
C ASP A 38 8.20 -2.07 24.45
N ASP A 39 8.18 -0.88 23.85
CA ASP A 39 7.53 -0.65 22.54
C ASP A 39 8.34 -1.28 21.39
N HIS A 40 9.65 -1.41 21.57
CA HIS A 40 10.59 -1.87 20.54
C HIS A 40 10.32 -3.30 20.08
N GLU A 41 10.01 -4.22 21.00
CA GLU A 41 9.83 -5.64 20.65
C GLU A 41 8.51 -5.87 19.91
N ALA A 42 7.42 -5.27 20.40
CA ALA A 42 6.10 -5.39 19.78
C ALA A 42 6.07 -4.72 18.39
N LEU A 43 6.67 -3.54 18.24
CA LEU A 43 6.68 -2.80 16.98
C LEU A 43 7.62 -3.43 15.93
N ARG A 44 8.77 -3.98 16.34
CA ARG A 44 9.71 -4.68 15.44
C ARG A 44 9.11 -5.92 14.77
N GLN A 45 8.16 -6.58 15.42
CA GLN A 45 7.48 -7.74 14.83
C GLN A 45 6.20 -7.34 14.09
N LEU A 46 5.34 -6.55 14.74
CA LEU A 46 4.00 -6.26 14.21
C LEU A 46 4.04 -5.42 12.94
N VAL A 47 4.89 -4.38 12.88
CA VAL A 47 4.89 -3.46 11.74
C VAL A 47 5.39 -4.15 10.46
N PRO A 48 6.53 -4.87 10.45
CA PRO A 48 6.96 -5.60 9.26
C PRO A 48 5.95 -6.64 8.79
N ASP A 49 5.30 -7.36 9.71
CA ASP A 49 4.28 -8.36 9.36
C ASP A 49 3.06 -7.72 8.67
N LEU A 50 2.57 -6.59 9.21
CA LEU A 50 1.47 -5.83 8.60
C LEU A 50 1.86 -5.27 7.22
N LEU A 51 3.07 -4.71 7.09
CA LEU A 51 3.57 -4.21 5.81
C LEU A 51 3.73 -5.34 4.79
N GLN A 52 4.16 -6.53 5.22
CA GLN A 52 4.22 -7.71 4.36
C GLN A 52 2.83 -8.12 3.85
N VAL A 53 1.80 -8.06 4.69
CA VAL A 53 0.41 -8.31 4.28
C VAL A 53 -0.03 -7.29 3.23
N ILE A 54 0.22 -6.00 3.46
CA ILE A 54 -0.16 -4.92 2.51
C ILE A 54 0.57 -5.12 1.17
N ARG A 55 1.88 -5.39 1.18
CA ARG A 55 2.68 -5.68 -0.02
C ARG A 55 2.11 -6.88 -0.77
N ALA A 56 1.75 -7.95 -0.06
CA ALA A 56 1.20 -9.16 -0.66
C ALA A 56 -0.19 -8.93 -1.29
N VAL A 57 -1.04 -8.11 -0.68
CA VAL A 57 -2.33 -7.71 -1.27
C VAL A 57 -2.08 -6.82 -2.49
N TRP A 58 -1.25 -5.78 -2.37
CA TRP A 58 -0.93 -4.87 -3.47
C TRP A 58 -0.39 -5.61 -4.70
N HIS A 59 0.55 -6.55 -4.50
CA HIS A 59 1.13 -7.36 -5.56
C HIS A 59 0.08 -8.20 -6.32
N ARG A 60 -0.90 -8.77 -5.61
CA ARG A 60 -2.00 -9.53 -6.23
C ARG A 60 -2.92 -8.65 -7.07
N HIS A 61 -3.00 -7.36 -6.76
CA HIS A 61 -3.85 -6.40 -7.45
C HIS A 61 -3.15 -5.61 -8.55
N GLU A 62 -2.01 -6.07 -9.08
CA GLU A 62 -1.27 -5.39 -10.16
C GLU A 62 -2.00 -5.40 -11.53
N PRO A 63 -1.74 -4.41 -12.41
CA PRO A 63 -2.28 -4.41 -13.76
C PRO A 63 -1.60 -5.48 -14.62
N ASN A 64 -2.35 -6.10 -15.52
CA ASN A 64 -1.82 -6.89 -16.63
C ASN A 64 -1.53 -5.99 -17.85
N TRP A 65 -1.08 -6.61 -18.94
CA TRP A 65 -0.73 -5.93 -20.19
C TRP A 65 -1.91 -5.23 -20.91
N THR A 66 -3.15 -5.52 -20.51
CA THR A 66 -4.36 -4.83 -21.00
C THR A 66 -4.86 -3.74 -20.06
N GLY A 67 -4.14 -3.44 -18.96
CA GLY A 67 -4.56 -2.43 -17.97
C GLY A 67 -5.66 -2.88 -17.01
N THR A 68 -5.89 -4.19 -16.91
CA THR A 68 -6.85 -4.76 -15.95
C THR A 68 -6.12 -5.37 -14.77
N CYS A 69 -6.70 -5.27 -13.58
CA CYS A 69 -6.22 -5.94 -12.37
C CYS A 69 -6.18 -7.45 -12.57
N ARG A 70 -5.04 -8.08 -12.29
CA ARG A 70 -4.84 -9.53 -12.43
C ARG A 70 -5.79 -10.37 -11.56
N LEU A 71 -6.17 -9.85 -10.39
CA LEU A 71 -7.06 -10.56 -9.47
C LEU A 71 -8.54 -10.20 -9.69
N CYS A 72 -8.87 -8.91 -9.82
CA CYS A 72 -10.27 -8.48 -9.94
C CYS A 72 -10.84 -8.62 -11.35
N LEU A 73 -9.99 -8.72 -12.37
CA LEU A 73 -10.37 -8.71 -13.80
C LEU A 73 -11.17 -7.46 -14.21
N ARG A 74 -10.95 -6.35 -13.51
CA ARG A 74 -11.52 -5.01 -13.78
C ARG A 74 -10.43 -4.04 -14.17
N GLU A 75 -10.78 -2.89 -14.73
CA GLU A 75 -9.83 -1.81 -15.02
C GLU A 75 -9.00 -1.45 -13.78
N TRP A 76 -7.70 -1.27 -13.99
CA TRP A 76 -6.75 -0.87 -12.95
C TRP A 76 -6.57 0.66 -12.97
N PRO A 77 -6.40 1.34 -11.83
CA PRO A 77 -6.41 0.81 -10.46
C PRO A 77 -7.81 0.34 -10.07
N CYS A 78 -7.92 -0.89 -9.61
CA CYS A 78 -9.19 -1.46 -9.15
C CYS A 78 -9.61 -0.88 -7.78
N ALA A 79 -10.81 -1.21 -7.29
CA ALA A 79 -11.31 -0.67 -6.02
C ALA A 79 -10.34 -0.90 -4.85
N THR A 80 -9.81 -2.11 -4.71
CA THR A 80 -8.81 -2.43 -3.67
C THR A 80 -7.52 -1.62 -3.84
N ALA A 81 -7.03 -1.48 -5.09
CA ALA A 81 -5.82 -0.73 -5.34
C ALA A 81 -6.00 0.77 -4.98
N ARG A 82 -7.14 1.35 -5.35
CA ARG A 82 -7.48 2.73 -4.97
C ARG A 82 -7.61 2.90 -3.45
N LEU A 83 -8.18 1.92 -2.78
CA LEU A 83 -8.31 1.91 -1.32
C LEU A 83 -6.93 1.90 -0.66
N ILE A 84 -6.07 0.94 -1.01
CA ILE A 84 -4.70 0.86 -0.47
C ILE A 84 -3.96 2.17 -0.72
N HIS A 85 -4.03 2.71 -1.94
CA HIS A 85 -3.36 3.97 -2.24
C HIS A 85 -3.86 5.11 -1.35
N ARG A 86 -5.18 5.25 -1.18
CA ARG A 86 -5.73 6.30 -0.32
C ARG A 86 -5.25 6.14 1.13
N GLU A 87 -5.40 4.96 1.72
CA GLU A 87 -5.09 4.78 3.14
C GLU A 87 -3.58 4.82 3.44
N VAL A 88 -2.73 4.38 2.50
CA VAL A 88 -1.27 4.45 2.64
C VAL A 88 -0.76 5.88 2.44
N MET A 89 -1.32 6.64 1.50
CA MET A 89 -0.84 7.99 1.19
C MET A 89 -1.44 9.08 2.10
N ASP A 90 -2.49 8.77 2.86
CA ASP A 90 -3.16 9.69 3.78
C ASP A 90 -3.47 9.03 5.13
N PRO A 91 -2.44 8.59 5.89
CA PRO A 91 -2.63 7.82 7.11
C PRO A 91 -3.27 8.65 8.25
N GLU A 92 -3.02 9.96 8.32
CA GLU A 92 -3.54 10.84 9.38
C GLU A 92 -5.08 10.94 9.34
N ASN A 93 -5.67 11.03 8.15
CA ASN A 93 -7.12 11.00 7.99
C ASN A 93 -7.71 9.62 8.28
N TYR A 94 -6.97 8.54 8.07
CA TYR A 94 -7.45 7.19 8.39
C TYR A 94 -7.54 6.95 9.89
N PHE A 95 -6.50 7.28 10.67
CA PHE A 95 -6.50 7.09 12.12
C PHE A 95 -7.54 7.96 12.83
N THR A 96 -7.72 9.21 12.38
CA THR A 96 -8.78 10.10 12.89
C THR A 96 -10.16 9.48 12.69
N ARG A 97 -10.43 8.92 11.50
CA ARG A 97 -11.72 8.27 11.19
C ARG A 97 -11.96 6.98 11.95
N ILE A 98 -10.93 6.22 12.32
CA ILE A 98 -11.11 5.03 13.17
C ILE A 98 -11.50 5.45 14.59
N HIS A 99 -10.79 6.41 15.17
CA HIS A 99 -11.09 6.88 16.52
C HIS A 99 -12.47 7.54 16.65
N GLU A 100 -12.99 8.16 15.60
CA GLU A 100 -14.34 8.72 15.56
C GLU A 100 -15.46 7.66 15.44
N ASN A 101 -15.16 6.44 14.96
CA ASN A 101 -16.16 5.37 14.83
C ASN A 101 -16.16 4.39 16.03
N GLU A 102 -15.20 4.52 16.96
CA GLU A 102 -15.10 3.73 18.19
C GLU A 102 -15.50 4.50 19.46
N GLY A 103 -15.96 5.76 19.33
CA GLY A 103 -16.52 6.59 20.41
C GLY A 103 -18.02 6.77 20.31
#